data_AF-A0A959P181-F1
#
_entry.id   AF-A0A959P181-F1
#
_cell.length_a   1.000
_cell.length_b   1.000
_cell.length_c   1.000
_cell.angle_alpha   90.00
_cell.angle_beta   90.00
_cell.angle_gamma   90.00
#
_symmetry.space_group_name_H-M   'P 1'
#
loop_
_entity.id
_entity.type
_entity.pdbx_description
1 polymer ?
#
loop_
_entity_poly.entity_id
_entity_poly.type
_entity_poly.pdbx_seq_one_letter_code
_entity_poly.pdbx_strand_id
1 'polypeptide(L)'
;MKVNIQNDPIRDSRTGDEFHYRWAARRCLNMIYPKSKVVKLFIEGSDEPNSPGELVIDVSEYLGEKDNIQKIKYYQLKHTSVRKNKPIYLSELKKTISGFANRYRDVNKLKQKIKPIHFYLITNRPISNALKSKIELLVNHKKIDDRTKTTLESYTKLKGEKLINFFKLFIIVDNEVGYREQEYELRRELSYLYAGKIESSDIENIIGLVRRKVMSEEKDKNEKGRISKAEVLQCISKVESENILFPAPPEYESFEKVFIREQHEELLEKIIINDGPIILEAEAGVGKSVIANQLAKTLPNDSLGVVFDCFGGGKYARLSQTRHKHTEGLVQISNEIAKFQLCAPLIGNSADPKQLLQHFNRRLESAITILKTKNANANLIIFIDAADNSVMAADNFGDRSFVLDLLEEEYPNGCKI
;
A
#
# COMPACT_ATOMS: atom_id res chain seq x y z
N MET A 1 44.98 -23.83 -11.42
CA MET A 1 43.94 -22.86 -11.80
C MET A 1 43.98 -21.69 -10.82
N LYS A 2 44.45 -20.51 -11.25
CA LYS A 2 44.42 -19.29 -10.43
C LYS A 2 42.96 -18.86 -10.30
N VAL A 3 42.39 -18.96 -9.10
CA VAL A 3 41.10 -18.34 -8.79
C VAL A 3 41.29 -16.84 -8.88
N ASN A 4 40.51 -16.18 -9.73
CA ASN A 4 40.61 -14.75 -10.01
C ASN A 4 39.92 -13.97 -8.86
N ILE A 5 40.61 -13.83 -7.72
CA ILE A 5 40.03 -13.36 -6.44
C ILE A 5 39.76 -11.84 -6.41
N GLN A 6 40.10 -11.06 -7.42
CA GLN A 6 40.28 -9.62 -7.22
C GLN A 6 39.01 -8.75 -7.17
N ASN A 7 37.82 -9.24 -7.57
CA ASN A 7 36.60 -8.41 -7.62
C ASN A 7 35.32 -9.03 -7.02
N ASP A 8 35.34 -10.30 -6.62
CA ASP A 8 34.12 -11.00 -6.18
C ASP A 8 33.50 -10.44 -4.89
N PRO A 9 34.27 -10.06 -3.84
CA PRO A 9 33.70 -9.45 -2.64
C PRO A 9 33.00 -8.11 -2.92
N ILE A 10 33.53 -7.31 -3.85
CA ILE A 10 32.95 -6.03 -4.25
C ILE A 10 31.63 -6.28 -5.00
N ARG A 11 31.60 -7.27 -5.89
CA ARG A 11 30.38 -7.68 -6.61
C ARG A 11 29.31 -8.20 -5.64
N ASP A 12 29.71 -8.99 -4.66
CA ASP A 12 28.80 -9.52 -3.64
C ASP A 12 28.20 -8.40 -2.78
N SER A 13 29.02 -7.41 -2.39
CA SER A 13 28.55 -6.23 -1.66
C SER A 13 27.53 -5.44 -2.48
N ARG A 14 27.85 -5.09 -3.75
CA ARG A 14 26.94 -4.36 -4.64
C ARG A 14 25.64 -5.12 -4.89
N THR A 15 25.71 -6.45 -4.96
CA THR A 15 24.51 -7.29 -5.08
C THR A 15 23.67 -7.24 -3.81
N GLY A 16 24.29 -7.13 -2.64
CA GLY A 16 23.62 -6.84 -1.37
C GLY A 16 22.91 -5.49 -1.40
N ASP A 17 23.59 -4.44 -1.83
CA ASP A 17 23.01 -3.09 -1.92
C ASP A 17 21.78 -3.08 -2.84
N GLU A 18 21.87 -3.73 -4.01
CA GLU A 18 20.72 -3.87 -4.92
C GLU A 18 19.55 -4.63 -4.31
N PHE A 19 19.79 -5.66 -3.49
CA PHE A 19 18.72 -6.30 -2.74
C PHE A 19 18.04 -5.32 -1.79
N HIS A 20 18.81 -4.52 -1.05
CA HIS A 20 18.28 -3.54 -0.10
C HIS A 20 17.42 -2.50 -0.82
N TYR A 21 17.92 -1.96 -1.94
CA TYR A 21 17.21 -0.94 -2.71
C TYR A 21 15.90 -1.44 -3.30
N ARG A 22 15.92 -2.63 -3.91
CA ARG A 22 14.73 -3.22 -4.54
C ARG A 22 13.69 -3.65 -3.51
N TRP A 23 14.13 -4.23 -2.39
CA TRP A 23 13.24 -4.59 -1.29
C TRP A 23 12.57 -3.34 -0.71
N ALA A 24 13.35 -2.29 -0.43
CA ALA A 24 12.81 -1.03 0.09
C ALA A 24 11.89 -0.31 -0.91
N ALA A 25 12.20 -0.34 -2.21
CA ALA A 25 11.35 0.24 -3.25
C ALA A 25 9.94 -0.37 -3.27
N ARG A 26 9.83 -1.69 -3.10
CA ARG A 26 8.53 -2.37 -2.91
C ARG A 26 7.81 -1.89 -1.65
N ARG A 27 8.55 -1.65 -0.56
CA ARG A 27 7.96 -1.09 0.67
C ARG A 27 7.37 0.30 0.43
N CYS A 28 8.06 1.16 -0.34
CA CYS A 28 7.59 2.49 -0.70
C CYS A 28 6.24 2.47 -1.43
N LEU A 29 5.99 1.48 -2.30
CA LEU A 29 4.70 1.34 -2.99
C LEU A 29 3.51 1.21 -2.03
N ASN A 30 3.71 0.67 -0.82
CA ASN A 30 2.62 0.59 0.15
C ASN A 30 2.12 1.97 0.58
N MET A 31 2.91 3.05 0.44
CA MET A 31 2.52 4.40 0.86
C MET A 31 1.40 5.01 -0.01
N ILE A 32 1.21 4.50 -1.23
CA ILE A 32 0.25 5.08 -2.18
C ILE A 32 -1.18 4.58 -1.97
N TYR A 33 -1.34 3.44 -1.27
CA TYR A 33 -2.66 2.89 -0.99
C TYR A 33 -3.47 3.88 -0.14
N PRO A 34 -4.74 4.18 -0.49
CA PRO A 34 -5.50 5.24 0.19
C PRO A 34 -5.67 5.05 1.71
N LYS A 35 -5.71 3.81 2.18
CA LYS A 35 -5.74 3.46 3.61
C LYS A 35 -4.41 2.94 4.14
N SER A 36 -3.31 3.20 3.44
CA SER A 36 -1.99 2.84 3.95
C SER A 36 -1.78 3.44 5.33
N LYS A 37 -1.34 2.60 6.25
CA LYS A 37 -0.89 3.08 7.56
C LYS A 37 0.54 3.58 7.50
N VAL A 38 1.31 3.32 6.44
CA VAL A 38 2.72 3.75 6.36
C VAL A 38 2.77 5.25 6.11
N VAL A 39 2.99 6.04 7.16
CA VAL A 39 3.04 7.50 7.09
C VAL A 39 4.46 7.99 6.80
N LYS A 40 5.47 7.36 7.40
CA LYS A 40 6.88 7.68 7.15
C LYS A 40 7.66 6.40 6.90
N LEU A 41 8.61 6.49 5.98
CA LEU A 41 9.60 5.46 5.71
C LEU A 41 10.98 6.10 5.69
N PHE A 42 11.97 5.49 6.32
CA PHE A 42 13.36 5.94 6.26
C PHE A 42 14.26 4.84 5.73
N ILE A 43 15.23 5.22 4.93
CA ILE A 43 16.30 4.36 4.43
C ILE A 43 17.58 4.66 5.21
N GLU A 44 18.23 3.61 5.72
CA GLU A 44 19.43 3.68 6.57
C GLU A 44 19.28 4.64 7.77
N GLY A 45 18.11 4.61 8.41
CA GLY A 45 17.82 5.46 9.55
C GLY A 45 16.41 5.36 10.08
N SER A 46 16.05 6.36 10.91
CA SER A 46 14.81 6.45 11.64
C SER A 46 14.43 7.91 11.95
N ASP A 47 13.18 8.13 12.36
CA ASP A 47 12.65 9.40 12.86
C ASP A 47 13.22 9.76 14.26
N GLU A 48 14.12 8.92 14.81
CA GLU A 48 14.80 9.14 16.07
C GLU A 48 16.33 9.16 15.89
N PRO A 49 16.89 10.17 15.19
CA PRO A 49 18.29 10.19 14.82
C PRO A 49 19.22 10.15 16.03
N ASN A 50 20.35 9.45 15.89
CA ASN A 50 21.36 9.19 16.93
C ASN A 50 20.90 8.27 18.07
N SER A 51 19.69 7.72 18.03
CA SER A 51 19.25 6.73 19.02
C SER A 51 20.08 5.45 18.93
N PRO A 52 20.38 4.76 20.05
CA PRO A 52 21.18 3.54 20.04
C PRO A 52 20.61 2.48 19.09
N GLY A 53 21.50 1.77 18.40
CA GLY A 53 21.10 0.70 17.46
C GLY A 53 20.71 1.16 16.05
N GLU A 54 20.90 2.44 15.70
CA GLU A 54 20.61 2.95 14.35
C GLU A 54 21.37 2.20 13.25
N LEU A 55 22.64 1.87 13.49
CA LEU A 55 23.55 1.25 12.51
C LEU A 55 23.14 -0.16 12.02
N VAL A 56 22.10 -0.75 12.59
CA VAL A 56 21.56 -2.06 12.16
C VAL A 56 20.17 -1.93 11.52
N ILE A 57 19.70 -0.70 11.30
CA ILE A 57 18.39 -0.40 10.72
C ILE A 57 18.63 0.05 9.28
N ASP A 58 18.34 -0.84 8.33
CA ASP A 58 18.45 -0.53 6.91
C ASP A 58 17.17 0.18 6.40
N VAL A 59 16.02 -0.16 6.98
CA VAL A 59 14.74 0.50 6.70
C VAL A 59 13.94 0.64 7.99
N SER A 60 13.23 1.75 8.17
CA SER A 60 12.22 1.88 9.21
C SER A 60 10.88 2.36 8.64
N GLU A 61 9.78 1.80 9.16
CA GLU A 61 8.41 2.16 8.78
C GLU A 61 7.64 2.63 10.02
N TYR A 62 7.00 3.78 9.88
CA TYR A 62 6.15 4.39 10.90
C TYR A 62 4.70 4.27 10.45
N LEU A 63 3.95 3.42 11.14
CA LEU A 63 2.58 3.08 10.82
C LEU A 63 1.62 3.82 11.74
N GLY A 64 0.58 4.45 11.20
CA GLY A 64 -0.41 5.18 11.96
C GLY A 64 -1.38 5.97 11.08
N GLU A 65 -1.88 7.08 11.63
CA GLU A 65 -2.77 8.01 10.94
C GLU A 65 -2.25 9.43 11.14
N LYS A 66 -1.85 10.10 10.05
CA LYS A 66 -1.22 11.42 10.10
C LYS A 66 -0.07 11.41 11.13
N ASP A 67 -0.08 12.32 12.09
CA ASP A 67 0.98 12.44 13.10
C ASP A 67 0.86 11.41 14.25
N ASN A 68 -0.26 10.66 14.32
CA ASN A 68 -0.46 9.64 15.35
C ASN A 68 0.15 8.29 14.90
N ILE A 69 1.44 8.10 15.18
CA ILE A 69 2.11 6.83 14.92
C ILE A 69 1.65 5.79 15.95
N GLN A 70 1.06 4.71 15.44
CA GLN A 70 0.51 3.60 16.21
C GLN A 70 1.47 2.40 16.29
N LYS A 71 2.38 2.22 15.33
CA LYS A 71 3.30 1.08 15.28
C LYS A 71 4.57 1.47 14.55
N ILE A 72 5.72 0.96 14.99
CA ILE A 72 7.00 1.14 14.30
C ILE A 72 7.57 -0.22 13.93
N LYS A 73 8.14 -0.32 12.74
CA LYS A 73 8.86 -1.51 12.29
C LYS A 73 10.27 -1.11 11.88
N TYR A 74 11.27 -1.76 12.47
CA TYR A 74 12.67 -1.60 12.08
C TYR A 74 13.13 -2.87 11.37
N TYR A 75 13.78 -2.71 10.22
CA TYR A 75 14.21 -3.82 9.38
C TYR A 75 15.74 -3.83 9.24
N GLN A 76 16.32 -5.00 9.45
CA GLN A 76 17.67 -5.32 9.03
C GLN A 76 17.54 -6.31 7.87
N LEU A 77 18.13 -5.95 6.74
CA LEU A 77 18.23 -6.74 5.54
C LEU A 77 19.60 -7.43 5.50
N LYS A 78 19.62 -8.72 5.14
CA LYS A 78 20.85 -9.48 4.91
C LYS A 78 20.74 -10.31 3.65
N HIS A 79 21.60 -10.04 2.68
CA HIS A 79 21.63 -10.77 1.42
C HIS A 79 22.97 -11.47 1.18
N THR A 80 22.93 -12.61 0.46
CA THR A 80 24.12 -13.25 -0.10
C THR A 80 23.84 -13.82 -1.50
N SER A 81 24.79 -13.68 -2.40
CA SER A 81 24.87 -14.38 -3.69
C SER A 81 25.45 -15.79 -3.56
N VAL A 82 26.37 -15.99 -2.60
CA VAL A 82 27.25 -17.18 -2.53
C VAL A 82 26.83 -18.22 -1.49
N ARG A 83 26.20 -17.82 -0.38
CA ARG A 83 25.88 -18.71 0.76
C ARG A 83 24.37 -18.97 0.90
N LYS A 84 23.61 -18.92 -0.19
CA LYS A 84 22.14 -18.98 -0.19
C LYS A 84 21.59 -20.16 0.62
N ASN A 85 22.16 -21.36 0.44
CA ASN A 85 21.69 -22.58 1.12
C ASN A 85 22.37 -22.83 2.46
N LYS A 86 23.30 -21.96 2.92
CA LYS A 86 24.01 -22.14 4.19
C LYS A 86 23.24 -21.46 5.30
N PRO A 87 22.71 -22.20 6.29
CA PRO A 87 21.94 -21.61 7.36
C PRO A 87 22.72 -20.56 8.13
N ILE A 88 22.02 -19.50 8.56
CA ILE A 88 22.55 -18.52 9.51
C ILE A 88 22.42 -19.08 10.92
N TYR A 89 23.49 -18.97 11.70
CA TYR A 89 23.54 -19.34 13.10
C TYR A 89 23.54 -18.12 14.03
N LEU A 90 23.28 -18.34 15.32
CA LEU A 90 23.17 -17.26 16.32
C LEU A 90 24.41 -16.33 16.34
N SER A 91 25.61 -16.89 16.15
CA SER A 91 26.85 -16.12 16.12
C SER A 91 26.89 -15.07 15.01
N GLU A 92 26.30 -15.35 13.84
CA GLU A 92 26.21 -14.42 12.70
C GLU A 92 25.19 -13.29 12.94
N LEU A 93 24.34 -13.43 13.96
CA LEU A 93 23.30 -12.45 14.30
C LEU A 93 23.66 -11.55 15.49
N LYS A 94 24.85 -11.71 16.07
CA LYS A 94 25.30 -10.92 17.22
C LYS A 94 25.08 -9.41 17.03
N LYS A 95 25.58 -8.84 15.92
CA LYS A 95 25.48 -7.41 15.66
C LYS A 95 24.02 -6.94 15.59
N THR A 96 23.18 -7.63 14.81
CA THR A 96 21.77 -7.29 14.62
C THR A 96 20.98 -7.40 15.91
N ILE A 97 21.09 -8.53 16.65
CA ILE A 97 20.39 -8.73 17.92
C ILE A 97 20.82 -7.68 18.94
N SER A 98 22.12 -7.40 19.05
CA SER A 98 22.63 -6.38 19.97
C SER A 98 22.16 -4.97 19.61
N GLY A 99 22.17 -4.62 18.32
CA GLY A 99 21.71 -3.32 17.83
C GLY A 99 20.21 -3.11 18.10
N PHE A 100 19.37 -4.06 17.71
CA PHE A 100 17.93 -4.01 18.00
C PHE A 100 17.63 -4.01 19.50
N ALA A 101 18.35 -4.78 20.30
CA ALA A 101 18.18 -4.75 21.75
C ALA A 101 18.58 -3.39 22.35
N ASN A 102 19.61 -2.73 21.81
CA ASN A 102 19.98 -1.37 22.22
C ASN A 102 18.83 -0.39 21.91
N ARG A 103 18.25 -0.44 20.70
CA ARG A 103 17.08 0.37 20.32
C ARG A 103 15.89 0.09 21.23
N TYR A 104 15.58 -1.18 21.48
CA TYR A 104 14.50 -1.59 22.38
C TYR A 104 14.67 -1.03 23.80
N ARG A 105 15.89 -1.06 24.35
CA ARG A 105 16.15 -0.48 25.68
C ARG A 105 16.00 1.02 25.70
N ASP A 106 16.41 1.70 24.64
CA ASP A 106 16.34 3.16 24.57
C ASP A 106 14.89 3.66 24.53
N VAL A 107 14.08 3.09 23.65
CA VAL A 107 12.66 3.48 23.56
C VAL A 107 11.90 3.18 24.85
N ASN A 108 12.20 2.06 25.53
CA ASN A 108 11.59 1.75 26.83
C ASN A 108 12.01 2.72 27.95
N LYS A 109 13.17 3.38 27.86
CA LYS A 109 13.61 4.37 28.86
C LYS A 109 12.86 5.68 28.74
N LEU A 110 12.51 6.09 27.52
CA LEU A 110 11.94 7.41 27.26
C LEU A 110 10.49 7.57 27.74
N LYS A 111 9.84 6.51 28.26
CA LYS A 111 8.42 6.50 28.71
C LYS A 111 7.44 7.15 27.71
N GLN A 112 7.85 7.33 26.46
CA GLN A 112 6.96 7.80 25.40
C GLN A 112 5.88 6.74 25.25
N LYS A 113 4.61 7.15 25.29
CA LYS A 113 3.42 6.29 25.11
C LYS A 113 3.76 5.17 24.13
N ILE A 114 3.89 3.95 24.64
CA ILE A 114 4.58 2.84 23.95
C ILE A 114 3.89 2.60 22.61
N LYS A 115 4.53 3.06 21.53
CA LYS A 115 4.20 2.61 20.19
C LYS A 115 4.68 1.16 20.11
N PRO A 116 3.86 0.15 19.78
CA PRO A 116 4.35 -1.20 19.55
C PRO A 116 5.46 -1.21 18.50
N ILE A 117 6.68 -1.55 18.91
CA ILE A 117 7.86 -1.67 18.05
C ILE A 117 8.04 -3.12 17.65
N HIS A 118 8.34 -3.36 16.38
CA HIS A 118 8.71 -4.68 15.89
C HIS A 118 10.05 -4.60 15.16
N PHE A 119 10.87 -5.62 15.35
CA PHE A 119 12.20 -5.73 14.75
C PHE A 119 12.20 -6.89 13.76
N TYR A 120 12.51 -6.63 12.50
CA TYR A 120 12.50 -7.62 11.45
C TYR A 120 13.92 -7.89 10.97
N LEU A 121 14.31 -9.15 10.94
CA LEU A 121 15.46 -9.62 10.18
C LEU A 121 14.95 -10.25 8.87
N ILE A 122 15.26 -9.64 7.74
CA ILE A 122 14.92 -10.15 6.41
C ILE A 122 16.17 -10.72 5.77
N THR A 123 16.11 -11.95 5.27
CA THR A 123 17.27 -12.54 4.61
C THR A 123 16.91 -13.61 3.59
N ASN A 124 17.69 -13.69 2.52
CA ASN A 124 17.54 -14.72 1.49
C ASN A 124 18.19 -16.07 1.84
N ARG A 125 18.73 -16.21 3.06
CA ARG A 125 19.28 -17.46 3.59
C ARG A 125 18.30 -18.09 4.56
N PRO A 126 18.30 -19.42 4.75
CA PRO A 126 17.57 -20.03 5.85
C PRO A 126 18.21 -19.66 7.20
N ILE A 127 17.41 -19.51 8.24
CA ILE A 127 17.92 -19.55 9.63
C ILE A 127 17.94 -20.99 10.11
N SER A 128 18.96 -21.37 10.88
CA SER A 128 19.05 -22.70 11.49
C SER A 128 17.75 -23.04 12.27
N ASN A 129 17.15 -24.20 11.97
CA ASN A 129 15.95 -24.69 12.66
C ASN A 129 16.15 -24.82 14.17
N ALA A 130 17.36 -25.16 14.61
CA ALA A 130 17.70 -25.22 16.03
C ALA A 130 17.62 -23.84 16.70
N LEU A 131 18.01 -22.76 16.00
CA LEU A 131 17.87 -21.41 16.52
C LEU A 131 16.40 -20.98 16.57
N LYS A 132 15.63 -21.22 15.50
CA LYS A 132 14.19 -20.90 15.46
C LYS A 132 13.44 -21.58 16.61
N SER A 133 13.67 -22.88 16.80
CA SER A 133 13.07 -23.66 17.88
C SER A 133 13.42 -23.10 19.27
N LYS A 134 14.67 -22.68 19.49
CA LYS A 134 15.08 -22.08 20.78
C LYS A 134 14.43 -20.73 21.03
N ILE A 135 14.29 -19.88 20.01
CA ILE A 135 13.58 -18.60 20.16
C ILE A 135 12.10 -18.85 20.46
N GLU A 136 11.47 -19.81 19.79
CA GLU A 136 10.08 -20.19 20.03
C GLU A 136 9.86 -20.71 21.46
N LEU A 137 10.73 -21.61 21.94
CA LEU A 137 10.70 -22.09 23.33
C LEU A 137 10.84 -20.92 24.32
N LEU A 138 11.78 -20.00 24.08
CA LEU A 138 11.99 -18.83 24.93
C LEU A 138 10.74 -17.93 25.00
N VAL A 139 10.14 -17.63 23.85
CA VAL A 139 8.94 -16.77 23.75
C VAL A 139 7.72 -17.40 24.44
N ASN A 140 7.63 -18.73 24.42
CA ASN A 140 6.57 -19.51 25.07
C ASN A 140 6.86 -19.83 26.55
N HIS A 141 7.82 -19.12 27.19
CA HIS A 141 8.21 -19.33 28.59
C HIS A 141 8.69 -20.77 28.91
N LYS A 142 9.17 -21.50 27.90
CA LYS A 142 9.74 -22.85 28.06
C LYS A 142 11.26 -22.78 28.28
N LYS A 143 11.81 -23.83 28.91
CA LYS A 143 13.24 -23.93 29.20
C LYS A 143 14.05 -24.09 27.90
N ILE A 144 15.10 -23.30 27.75
CA ILE A 144 16.13 -23.43 26.71
C ILE A 144 17.47 -23.78 27.36
N ASP A 145 18.45 -24.27 26.59
CA ASP A 145 19.77 -24.56 27.12
C ASP A 145 20.49 -23.32 27.66
N ASP A 146 21.25 -23.50 28.74
CA ASP A 146 21.90 -22.41 29.47
C ASP A 146 22.92 -21.65 28.61
N ARG A 147 23.59 -22.35 27.68
CA ARG A 147 24.56 -21.74 26.75
C ARG A 147 23.87 -20.74 25.82
N THR A 148 22.76 -21.13 25.21
CA THR A 148 21.99 -20.25 24.32
C THR A 148 21.38 -19.10 25.12
N LYS A 149 20.77 -19.38 26.27
CA LYS A 149 20.23 -18.35 27.16
C LYS A 149 21.29 -17.30 27.51
N THR A 150 22.45 -17.73 28.01
CA THR A 150 23.57 -16.86 28.37
C THR A 150 24.05 -16.03 27.18
N THR A 151 24.09 -16.62 25.99
CA THR A 151 24.47 -15.92 24.74
C THR A 151 23.46 -14.83 24.39
N LEU A 152 22.16 -15.14 24.43
CA LEU A 152 21.09 -14.17 24.15
C LEU A 152 21.07 -13.05 25.18
N GLU A 153 21.21 -13.36 26.47
CA GLU A 153 21.34 -12.35 27.54
C GLU A 153 22.59 -11.48 27.34
N SER A 154 23.72 -12.07 26.91
CA SER A 154 24.94 -11.32 26.64
C SER A 154 24.82 -10.38 25.44
N TYR A 155 24.16 -10.83 24.36
CA TYR A 155 23.94 -10.02 23.16
C TYR A 155 22.97 -8.89 23.41
N THR A 156 21.87 -9.20 24.09
CA THR A 156 20.78 -8.25 24.32
C THR A 156 21.00 -7.38 25.55
N LYS A 157 21.82 -7.80 26.53
CA LYS A 157 21.88 -7.18 27.87
C LYS A 157 20.51 -7.15 28.58
N LEU A 158 19.62 -8.07 28.22
CA LEU A 158 18.29 -8.26 28.82
C LEU A 158 18.24 -9.60 29.52
N LYS A 159 17.41 -9.71 30.56
CA LYS A 159 17.19 -10.95 31.34
C LYS A 159 15.71 -11.13 31.64
N GLY A 160 15.32 -12.38 31.92
CA GLY A 160 13.96 -12.74 32.34
C GLY A 160 12.89 -12.23 31.36
N GLU A 161 11.80 -11.69 31.89
CA GLU A 161 10.68 -11.16 31.10
C GLU A 161 11.08 -10.12 30.04
N LYS A 162 12.08 -9.29 30.31
CA LYS A 162 12.53 -8.28 29.33
C LYS A 162 13.15 -8.93 28.09
N LEU A 163 13.86 -10.04 28.26
CA LEU A 163 14.43 -10.81 27.17
C LEU A 163 13.32 -11.46 26.33
N ILE A 164 12.35 -12.08 27.01
CA ILE A 164 11.20 -12.73 26.38
C ILE A 164 10.39 -11.71 25.56
N ASN A 165 10.08 -10.55 26.15
CA ASN A 165 9.32 -9.49 25.49
C ASN A 165 10.07 -8.91 24.28
N PHE A 166 11.39 -8.78 24.34
CA PHE A 166 12.18 -8.40 23.16
C PHE A 166 12.04 -9.43 22.03
N PHE A 167 12.17 -10.73 22.32
CA PHE A 167 12.05 -11.76 21.29
C PHE A 167 10.63 -11.97 20.79
N LYS A 168 9.59 -11.64 21.56
CA LYS A 168 8.19 -11.53 21.07
C LYS A 168 8.04 -10.49 19.95
N LEU A 169 8.86 -9.45 19.97
CA LEU A 169 8.86 -8.37 18.98
C LEU A 169 9.89 -8.58 17.86
N PHE A 170 10.76 -9.59 17.97
CA PHE A 170 11.79 -9.91 16.99
C PHE A 170 11.30 -10.98 16.01
N ILE A 171 11.07 -10.57 14.77
CA ILE A 171 10.52 -11.37 13.69
C ILE A 171 11.63 -11.71 12.70
N ILE A 172 11.69 -12.97 12.30
CA ILE A 172 12.63 -13.47 11.30
C ILE A 172 11.83 -13.82 10.05
N VAL A 173 12.22 -13.25 8.92
CA VAL A 173 11.76 -13.65 7.59
C VAL A 173 12.97 -14.20 6.84
N ASP A 174 13.08 -15.53 6.83
CA ASP A 174 14.16 -16.26 6.17
C ASP A 174 13.70 -16.78 4.81
N ASN A 175 14.66 -17.11 3.94
CA ASN A 175 14.38 -17.55 2.56
C ASN A 175 13.63 -16.51 1.71
N GLU A 176 13.83 -15.21 1.99
CA GLU A 176 13.35 -14.13 1.14
C GLU A 176 13.92 -14.26 -0.28
N VAL A 177 13.16 -13.84 -1.30
CA VAL A 177 13.62 -13.94 -2.69
C VAL A 177 14.82 -13.00 -2.94
N GLY A 178 15.75 -13.40 -3.82
CA GLY A 178 16.98 -12.66 -4.08
C GLY A 178 16.77 -11.36 -4.86
N TYR A 179 17.85 -10.59 -5.06
CA TYR A 179 17.75 -9.25 -5.67
C TYR A 179 17.13 -9.24 -7.08
N ARG A 180 17.30 -10.30 -7.89
CA ARG A 180 16.69 -10.39 -9.23
C ARG A 180 15.20 -10.61 -9.13
N GLU A 181 14.80 -11.52 -8.26
CA GLU A 181 13.41 -11.84 -7.99
C GLU A 181 12.66 -10.64 -7.39
N GLN A 182 13.32 -9.84 -6.53
CA GLN A 182 12.77 -8.58 -6.02
C GLN A 182 12.38 -7.59 -7.14
N GLU A 183 13.11 -7.57 -8.26
CA GLU A 183 12.79 -6.71 -9.41
C GLU A 183 11.55 -7.21 -10.17
N TYR A 184 11.43 -8.53 -10.37
CA TYR A 184 10.22 -9.12 -10.96
C TYR A 184 8.99 -8.87 -10.09
N GLU A 185 9.15 -9.01 -8.78
CA GLU A 185 8.10 -8.73 -7.79
C GLU A 185 7.69 -7.25 -7.81
N LEU A 186 8.66 -6.32 -7.85
CA LEU A 186 8.39 -4.90 -7.98
C LEU A 186 7.64 -4.56 -9.28
N ARG A 187 8.06 -5.15 -10.41
CA ARG A 187 7.36 -5.00 -11.70
C ARG A 187 5.92 -5.51 -11.60
N ARG A 188 5.71 -6.65 -10.95
CA ARG A 188 4.37 -7.22 -10.76
C ARG A 188 3.51 -6.32 -9.88
N GLU A 189 4.05 -5.79 -8.79
CA GLU A 189 3.34 -4.84 -7.91
C GLU A 189 2.94 -3.57 -8.67
N LEU A 190 3.85 -2.99 -9.45
CA LEU A 190 3.53 -1.85 -10.33
C LEU A 190 2.44 -2.20 -11.37
N SER A 191 2.39 -3.44 -11.86
CA SER A 191 1.40 -3.86 -12.87
C SER A 191 -0.02 -3.89 -12.35
N TYR A 192 -0.18 -4.08 -11.03
CA TYR A 192 -1.46 -3.95 -10.37
C TYR A 192 -1.87 -2.49 -10.18
N LEU A 193 -0.93 -1.54 -10.25
CA LEU A 193 -1.20 -0.13 -10.02
C LEU A 193 -1.55 0.58 -11.33
N TYR A 194 -0.73 0.43 -12.36
CA TYR A 194 -0.96 1.08 -13.66
C TYR A 194 -2.00 0.36 -14.50
N ALA A 195 -2.79 1.13 -15.26
CA ALA A 195 -3.51 0.59 -16.42
C ALA A 195 -2.60 0.42 -17.65
N GLY A 196 -1.55 1.25 -17.76
CA GLY A 196 -0.65 1.26 -18.91
C GLY A 196 0.49 0.25 -18.86
N LYS A 197 1.26 0.21 -19.95
CA LYS A 197 2.50 -0.56 -20.02
C LYS A 197 3.53 0.01 -19.03
N ILE A 198 4.09 -0.87 -18.20
CA ILE A 198 5.20 -0.52 -17.31
C ILE A 198 6.49 -0.48 -18.11
N GLU A 199 7.12 0.69 -18.14
CA GLU A 199 8.44 0.86 -18.70
C GLU A 199 9.52 0.45 -17.69
N SER A 200 10.71 0.12 -18.17
CA SER A 200 11.85 -0.12 -17.27
C SER A 200 12.24 1.13 -16.49
N SER A 201 11.96 2.32 -17.04
CA SER A 201 12.15 3.62 -16.38
C SER A 201 11.31 3.74 -15.10
N ASP A 202 10.07 3.25 -15.07
CA ASP A 202 9.20 3.31 -13.88
C ASP A 202 9.81 2.54 -12.69
N ILE A 203 10.40 1.38 -12.99
CA ILE A 203 11.09 0.55 -11.99
C ILE A 203 12.37 1.23 -11.51
N GLU A 204 13.19 1.73 -12.43
CA GLU A 204 14.43 2.42 -12.07
C GLU A 204 14.17 3.74 -11.34
N ASN A 205 13.05 4.42 -11.57
CA ASN A 205 12.69 5.65 -10.87
C ASN A 205 12.49 5.41 -9.37
N ILE A 206 11.73 4.38 -9.00
CA ILE A 206 11.47 4.07 -7.59
C ILE A 206 12.68 3.45 -6.89
N ILE A 207 13.46 2.60 -7.57
CA ILE A 207 14.75 2.12 -7.05
C ILE A 207 15.72 3.29 -6.88
N GLY A 208 15.75 4.19 -7.88
CA GLY A 208 16.56 5.40 -7.88
C GLY A 208 16.21 6.34 -6.73
N LEU A 209 14.94 6.46 -6.36
CA LEU A 209 14.51 7.21 -5.17
C LEU A 209 15.17 6.66 -3.91
N VAL A 210 15.13 5.36 -3.70
CA VAL A 210 15.78 4.71 -2.54
C VAL A 210 17.29 4.94 -2.58
N ARG A 211 17.95 4.72 -3.73
CA ARG A 211 19.39 4.97 -3.90
C ARG A 211 19.77 6.41 -3.56
N ARG A 212 18.98 7.41 -4.01
CA ARG A 212 19.23 8.83 -3.69
C ARG A 212 19.12 9.12 -2.19
N LYS A 213 18.22 8.43 -1.49
CA LYS A 213 18.04 8.61 -0.04
C LYS A 213 19.18 8.03 0.78
N VAL A 214 19.76 6.91 0.34
CA VAL A 214 21.01 6.34 0.91
C VAL A 214 22.17 7.31 0.73
N MET A 215 22.32 7.85 -0.48
CA MET A 215 23.41 8.76 -0.85
C MET A 215 23.15 10.23 -0.42
N SER A 216 22.09 10.48 0.35
CA SER A 216 21.66 11.84 0.65
C SER A 216 22.65 12.59 1.54
N GLU A 217 23.06 13.76 1.07
CA GLU A 217 23.84 14.74 1.84
C GLU A 217 22.94 15.67 2.69
N GLU A 218 21.67 15.30 2.89
CA GLU A 218 20.71 16.08 3.67
C GLU A 218 21.30 16.44 5.04
N LYS A 219 21.27 17.74 5.35
CA LYS A 219 21.89 18.29 6.56
C LYS A 219 20.96 18.15 7.75
N ASP A 220 19.65 18.21 7.51
CA ASP A 220 18.67 17.92 8.54
C ASP A 220 18.64 16.40 8.81
N LYS A 221 19.14 16.03 9.99
CA LYS A 221 19.18 14.64 10.42
C LYS A 221 17.79 14.00 10.53
N ASN A 222 16.73 14.80 10.70
CA ASN A 222 15.35 14.30 10.79
C ASN A 222 14.73 14.03 9.42
N GLU A 223 15.30 14.57 8.35
CA GLU A 223 14.85 14.36 6.97
C GLU A 223 15.77 13.41 6.20
N LYS A 224 16.98 13.15 6.73
CA LYS A 224 17.95 12.26 6.11
C LYS A 224 17.38 10.84 5.95
N GLY A 225 17.38 10.36 4.71
CA GLY A 225 16.87 9.03 4.35
C GLY A 225 15.35 8.92 4.32
N ARG A 226 14.59 9.97 4.69
CA ARG A 226 13.12 9.95 4.73
C ARG A 226 12.54 9.91 3.33
N ILE A 227 11.59 9.01 3.09
CA ILE A 227 10.76 8.95 1.88
C ILE A 227 9.34 9.36 2.24
N SER A 228 8.81 10.32 1.48
CA SER A 228 7.43 10.80 1.58
C SER A 228 6.53 10.17 0.51
N LYS A 229 5.22 10.15 0.77
CA LYS A 229 4.22 9.69 -0.21
C LYS A 229 4.28 10.51 -1.51
N ALA A 230 4.52 11.82 -1.41
CA ALA A 230 4.63 12.70 -2.57
C ALA A 230 5.79 12.30 -3.49
N GLU A 231 6.96 11.96 -2.94
CA GLU A 231 8.11 11.49 -3.73
C GLU A 231 7.84 10.14 -4.40
N VAL A 232 7.14 9.23 -3.71
CA VAL A 232 6.72 7.96 -4.31
C VAL A 232 5.75 8.21 -5.46
N LEU A 233 4.74 9.07 -5.26
CA LEU A 233 3.80 9.47 -6.31
C LEU A 233 4.52 10.12 -7.49
N GLN A 234 5.54 10.95 -7.25
CA GLN A 234 6.36 11.53 -8.32
C GLN A 234 7.06 10.46 -9.15
N CYS A 235 7.65 9.46 -8.49
CA CYS A 235 8.41 8.43 -9.18
C CYS A 235 7.53 7.55 -10.05
N ILE A 236 6.30 7.27 -9.60
CA ILE A 236 5.37 6.40 -10.33
C ILE A 236 4.50 7.18 -11.33
N SER A 237 4.11 8.41 -11.04
CA SER A 237 3.15 9.14 -11.88
C SER A 237 3.73 10.33 -12.61
N LYS A 238 5.00 10.70 -12.33
CA LYS A 238 5.65 11.95 -12.77
C LYS A 238 4.98 13.21 -12.19
N VAL A 239 4.08 13.05 -11.21
CA VAL A 239 3.34 14.13 -10.56
C VAL A 239 3.37 13.94 -9.04
N GLU A 240 3.63 15.02 -8.29
CA GLU A 240 3.68 15.02 -6.81
C GLU A 240 2.30 15.26 -6.15
N SER A 241 1.21 14.85 -6.78
CA SER A 241 -0.15 15.21 -6.33
C SER A 241 -1.02 13.98 -6.12
N GLU A 242 -1.79 13.96 -5.02
CA GLU A 242 -2.82 12.93 -4.79
C GLU A 242 -3.95 12.99 -5.83
N ASN A 243 -4.07 14.08 -6.60
CA ASN A 243 -5.00 14.17 -7.71
C ASN A 243 -4.76 13.08 -8.76
N ILE A 244 -3.58 12.45 -8.80
CA ILE A 244 -3.37 11.29 -9.64
C ILE A 244 -4.24 10.09 -9.26
N LEU A 245 -4.48 9.92 -7.95
CA LEU A 245 -5.34 8.87 -7.41
C LEU A 245 -6.80 9.33 -7.39
N PHE A 246 -7.04 10.61 -7.15
CA PHE A 246 -8.39 11.18 -7.06
C PHE A 246 -8.51 12.39 -7.98
N PRO A 247 -8.62 12.18 -9.31
CA PRO A 247 -8.62 13.27 -10.30
C PRO A 247 -9.93 14.06 -10.31
N ALA A 248 -11.03 13.46 -9.86
CA ALA A 248 -12.36 14.07 -9.88
C ALA A 248 -13.10 13.79 -8.57
N PRO A 249 -12.60 14.29 -7.41
CA PRO A 249 -13.28 14.09 -6.14
C PRO A 249 -14.69 14.68 -6.18
N PRO A 250 -15.66 14.07 -5.48
CA PRO A 250 -17.03 14.56 -5.51
C PRO A 250 -17.15 15.95 -4.86
N GLU A 251 -18.08 16.76 -5.38
CA GLU A 251 -18.41 18.07 -4.81
C GLU A 251 -19.86 18.11 -4.38
N TYR A 252 -20.15 17.47 -3.24
CA TYR A 252 -21.48 17.46 -2.67
C TYR A 252 -21.72 18.70 -1.81
N GLU A 253 -22.90 19.30 -1.95
CA GLU A 253 -23.44 20.21 -0.94
C GLU A 253 -23.74 19.42 0.34
N SER A 254 -23.36 19.94 1.51
CA SER A 254 -23.62 19.28 2.79
C SER A 254 -25.09 19.48 3.19
N PHE A 255 -25.88 18.40 3.16
CA PHE A 255 -27.25 18.42 3.66
C PHE A 255 -27.28 17.92 5.12
N GLU A 256 -27.63 18.79 6.07
CA GLU A 256 -27.67 18.43 7.50
C GLU A 256 -28.79 17.44 7.86
N LYS A 257 -29.88 17.42 7.08
CA LYS A 257 -31.02 16.51 7.27
C LYS A 257 -31.49 15.99 5.92
N VAL A 258 -31.42 14.68 5.75
CA VAL A 258 -31.92 14.01 4.55
C VAL A 258 -33.07 13.09 4.96
N PHE A 259 -34.24 13.26 4.35
CA PHE A 259 -35.40 12.41 4.59
C PHE A 259 -35.40 11.23 3.63
N ILE A 260 -35.68 10.03 4.14
CA ILE A 260 -35.91 8.85 3.31
C ILE A 260 -37.29 8.99 2.68
N ARG A 261 -37.35 8.95 1.35
CA ARG A 261 -38.61 9.03 0.61
C ARG A 261 -39.25 7.65 0.47
N GLU A 262 -40.55 7.61 0.25
CA GLU A 262 -41.31 6.36 0.06
C GLU A 262 -40.77 5.51 -1.12
N GLN A 263 -40.25 6.14 -2.17
CA GLN A 263 -39.68 5.44 -3.33
C GLN A 263 -38.34 4.75 -3.03
N HIS A 264 -37.73 5.02 -1.88
CA HIS A 264 -36.38 4.55 -1.57
C HIS A 264 -36.28 3.02 -1.52
N GLU A 265 -37.22 2.37 -0.83
CA GLU A 265 -37.22 0.90 -0.68
C GLU A 265 -37.49 0.21 -2.03
N GLU A 266 -38.48 0.71 -2.79
CA GLU A 266 -38.81 0.18 -4.11
C GLU A 266 -37.63 0.28 -5.08
N LEU A 267 -36.92 1.41 -5.09
CA LEU A 267 -35.74 1.62 -5.93
C LEU A 267 -34.60 0.69 -5.51
N LEU A 268 -34.36 0.57 -4.21
CA LEU A 268 -33.31 -0.30 -3.68
C LEU A 268 -33.57 -1.76 -4.07
N GLU A 269 -34.80 -2.26 -3.93
CA GLU A 269 -35.17 -3.61 -4.34
C GLU A 269 -34.96 -3.83 -5.84
N LYS A 270 -35.41 -2.90 -6.69
CA LYS A 270 -35.20 -2.97 -8.15
C LYS A 270 -33.72 -3.04 -8.52
N ILE A 271 -32.88 -2.23 -7.87
CA ILE A 271 -31.43 -2.23 -8.06
C ILE A 271 -30.80 -3.56 -7.61
N ILE A 272 -31.26 -4.14 -6.51
CA ILE A 272 -30.73 -5.40 -5.98
C ILE A 272 -31.15 -6.61 -6.83
N ILE A 273 -32.32 -6.58 -7.47
CA ILE A 273 -32.82 -7.71 -8.27
C ILE A 273 -32.29 -7.71 -9.70
N ASN A 274 -32.04 -6.53 -10.30
CA ASN A 274 -31.59 -6.44 -11.69
C ASN A 274 -30.09 -6.70 -11.84
N ASP A 275 -29.68 -7.47 -12.85
CA ASP A 275 -28.27 -7.79 -13.12
C ASP A 275 -27.62 -6.83 -14.14
N GLY A 276 -28.41 -6.02 -14.85
CA GLY A 276 -27.93 -5.06 -15.84
C GLY A 276 -27.89 -3.60 -15.34
N PRO A 277 -27.33 -2.68 -16.14
CA PRO A 277 -27.29 -1.27 -15.81
C PRO A 277 -28.70 -0.67 -15.71
N ILE A 278 -28.90 0.26 -14.77
CA ILE A 278 -30.19 0.92 -14.55
C ILE A 278 -30.07 2.42 -14.80
N ILE A 279 -30.96 2.97 -15.63
CA ILE A 279 -31.07 4.41 -15.85
C ILE A 279 -32.22 4.95 -14.99
N LEU A 280 -31.87 5.86 -14.07
CA LEU A 280 -32.83 6.61 -13.27
C LEU A 280 -33.01 8.01 -13.85
N GLU A 281 -34.18 8.25 -14.44
CA GLU A 281 -34.53 9.56 -15.00
C GLU A 281 -35.31 10.39 -13.98
N ALA A 282 -34.89 11.63 -13.78
CA ALA A 282 -35.64 12.62 -13.02
C ALA A 282 -35.26 14.04 -13.47
N GLU A 283 -36.20 14.96 -13.33
CA GLU A 283 -36.00 16.38 -13.62
C GLU A 283 -34.89 17.00 -12.75
N ALA A 284 -34.34 18.11 -13.22
CA ALA A 284 -33.35 18.88 -12.48
C ALA A 284 -33.94 19.38 -11.15
N GLY A 285 -33.17 19.31 -10.06
CA GLY A 285 -33.59 19.80 -8.75
C GLY A 285 -34.47 18.85 -7.93
N VAL A 286 -34.87 17.68 -8.46
CA VAL A 286 -35.71 16.70 -7.74
C VAL A 286 -34.97 16.00 -6.59
N GLY A 287 -33.63 16.04 -6.60
CA GLY A 287 -32.77 15.44 -5.58
C GLY A 287 -32.03 14.17 -6.02
N LYS A 288 -31.64 14.05 -7.30
CA LYS A 288 -30.89 12.90 -7.86
C LYS A 288 -29.62 12.57 -7.07
N SER A 289 -28.80 13.57 -6.80
CA SER A 289 -27.57 13.42 -6.01
C SER A 289 -27.85 12.93 -4.58
N VAL A 290 -28.95 13.40 -4.00
CA VAL A 290 -29.38 13.01 -2.64
C VAL A 290 -29.78 11.55 -2.62
N ILE A 291 -30.61 11.10 -3.57
CA ILE A 291 -31.08 9.72 -3.60
C ILE A 291 -29.96 8.73 -3.93
N ALA A 292 -29.04 9.07 -4.84
CA ALA A 292 -27.87 8.25 -5.16
C ALA A 292 -26.99 8.02 -3.92
N ASN A 293 -26.71 9.10 -3.17
CA ASN A 293 -25.96 9.02 -1.92
C ASN A 293 -26.70 8.25 -0.81
N GLN A 294 -28.03 8.34 -0.74
CA GLN A 294 -28.82 7.57 0.20
C GLN A 294 -28.76 6.07 -0.14
N LEU A 295 -29.05 5.70 -1.39
CA LEU A 295 -29.03 4.31 -1.85
C LEU A 295 -27.67 3.66 -1.62
N ALA A 296 -26.57 4.36 -1.92
CA ALA A 296 -25.23 3.87 -1.67
C ALA A 296 -24.94 3.56 -0.19
N LYS A 297 -25.62 4.24 0.74
CA LYS A 297 -25.45 4.06 2.20
C LYS A 297 -26.42 3.05 2.82
N THR A 298 -27.52 2.73 2.15
CA THR A 298 -28.56 1.81 2.65
C THR A 298 -28.51 0.43 2.01
N LEU A 299 -27.44 0.14 1.25
CA LEU A 299 -27.24 -1.19 0.69
C LEU A 299 -27.21 -2.29 1.77
N PRO A 300 -27.55 -3.54 1.42
CA PRO A 300 -27.49 -4.67 2.34
C PRO A 300 -26.12 -4.85 3.00
N ASN A 301 -26.09 -5.47 4.18
CA ASN A 301 -24.86 -5.73 4.93
C ASN A 301 -23.76 -6.34 4.06
N ASP A 302 -22.54 -5.84 4.27
CA ASP A 302 -21.32 -6.23 3.54
C ASP A 302 -21.37 -5.95 2.02
N SER A 303 -22.34 -5.17 1.54
CA SER A 303 -22.32 -4.56 0.20
C SER A 303 -21.63 -3.20 0.22
N LEU A 304 -21.20 -2.71 -0.94
CA LEU A 304 -20.57 -1.40 -1.09
C LEU A 304 -21.24 -0.59 -2.20
N GLY A 305 -21.59 0.65 -1.90
CA GLY A 305 -22.06 1.65 -2.86
C GLY A 305 -20.99 2.72 -3.07
N VAL A 306 -20.63 3.01 -4.32
CA VAL A 306 -19.73 4.09 -4.68
C VAL A 306 -20.46 5.05 -5.60
N VAL A 307 -20.46 6.33 -5.26
CA VAL A 307 -21.09 7.38 -6.08
C VAL A 307 -20.01 8.18 -6.78
N PHE A 308 -20.14 8.35 -8.10
CA PHE A 308 -19.35 9.28 -8.87
C PHE A 308 -20.21 10.47 -9.30
N ASP A 309 -19.72 11.67 -9.00
CA ASP A 309 -20.41 12.93 -9.31
C ASP A 309 -19.87 13.51 -10.63
N CYS A 310 -20.66 13.39 -11.70
CA CYS A 310 -20.33 13.95 -13.01
C CYS A 310 -20.55 15.46 -13.10
N PHE A 311 -21.35 16.07 -12.20
CA PHE A 311 -21.63 17.50 -12.22
C PHE A 311 -20.53 18.32 -11.56
N GLY A 312 -20.05 17.88 -10.39
CA GLY A 312 -18.89 18.47 -9.70
C GLY A 312 -19.05 19.96 -9.43
N GLY A 313 -20.22 20.39 -8.96
CA GLY A 313 -20.51 21.83 -8.74
C GLY A 313 -20.40 22.69 -10.01
N GLY A 314 -20.66 22.12 -11.18
CA GLY A 314 -20.57 22.79 -12.48
C GLY A 314 -19.16 22.85 -13.09
N LYS A 315 -18.16 22.27 -12.42
CA LYS A 315 -16.76 22.26 -12.91
C LYS A 315 -16.53 21.31 -14.07
N TYR A 316 -17.42 20.34 -14.29
CA TYR A 316 -17.35 19.37 -15.38
C TYR A 316 -17.17 20.01 -16.78
N ALA A 317 -17.68 21.24 -16.96
CA ALA A 317 -17.56 22.01 -18.20
C ALA A 317 -16.22 22.75 -18.35
N ARG A 318 -15.28 22.62 -17.39
CA ARG A 318 -13.96 23.26 -17.43
C ARG A 318 -12.91 22.26 -17.87
N LEU A 319 -12.08 22.65 -18.83
CA LEU A 319 -11.00 21.80 -19.36
C LEU A 319 -10.01 21.32 -18.29
N SER A 320 -9.79 22.11 -17.23
CA SER A 320 -8.88 21.77 -16.14
C SER A 320 -9.47 20.81 -15.10
N GLN A 321 -10.78 20.53 -15.16
CA GLN A 321 -11.53 19.78 -14.15
C GLN A 321 -12.59 18.90 -14.83
N THR A 322 -12.22 18.28 -15.94
CA THR A 322 -13.07 17.37 -16.69
C THR A 322 -13.48 16.17 -15.85
N ARG A 323 -14.68 15.67 -16.09
CA ARG A 323 -15.24 14.51 -15.38
C ARG A 323 -15.75 13.42 -16.31
N HIS A 324 -15.71 13.66 -17.62
CA HIS A 324 -16.24 12.78 -18.66
C HIS A 324 -15.24 11.78 -19.23
N LYS A 325 -13.95 11.97 -18.97
CA LYS A 325 -12.88 11.13 -19.48
C LYS A 325 -12.67 9.88 -18.63
N HIS A 326 -12.22 8.80 -19.26
CA HIS A 326 -11.91 7.52 -18.59
C HIS A 326 -10.82 7.67 -17.52
N THR A 327 -9.81 8.51 -17.77
CA THR A 327 -8.73 8.79 -16.82
C THR A 327 -9.20 9.48 -15.55
N GLU A 328 -10.41 10.03 -15.54
CA GLU A 328 -10.99 10.75 -14.41
C GLU A 328 -12.02 9.87 -13.72
N GLY A 329 -13.06 9.44 -14.46
CA GLY A 329 -14.15 8.62 -13.92
C GLY A 329 -13.67 7.28 -13.36
N LEU A 330 -13.00 6.46 -14.20
CA LEU A 330 -12.62 5.10 -13.82
C LEU A 330 -11.54 5.09 -12.73
N VAL A 331 -10.61 6.04 -12.78
CA VAL A 331 -9.55 6.20 -11.77
C VAL A 331 -10.15 6.63 -10.43
N GLN A 332 -11.03 7.64 -10.43
CA GLN A 332 -11.71 8.09 -9.21
C GLN A 332 -12.50 6.94 -8.58
N ILE A 333 -13.38 6.27 -9.34
CA ILE A 333 -14.23 5.18 -8.83
C ILE A 333 -13.36 4.04 -8.29
N SER A 334 -12.35 3.59 -9.04
CA SER A 334 -11.43 2.53 -8.58
C SER A 334 -10.77 2.88 -7.26
N ASN A 335 -10.34 4.13 -7.10
CA ASN A 335 -9.63 4.57 -5.91
C ASN A 335 -10.55 4.84 -4.73
N GLU A 336 -11.82 5.21 -4.96
CA GLU A 336 -12.86 5.18 -3.93
C GLU A 336 -13.11 3.76 -3.42
N ILE A 337 -13.17 2.75 -4.29
CA ILE A 337 -13.25 1.33 -3.90
C ILE A 337 -12.00 0.92 -3.11
N ALA A 338 -10.81 1.33 -3.54
CA ALA A 338 -9.56 1.03 -2.84
C ALA A 338 -9.47 1.65 -1.43
N LYS A 339 -10.24 2.71 -1.11
CA LYS A 339 -10.35 3.22 0.27
C LYS A 339 -11.01 2.22 1.22
N PHE A 340 -11.72 1.21 0.72
CA PHE A 340 -12.28 0.12 1.52
C PHE A 340 -11.34 -1.10 1.58
N GLN A 341 -10.12 -0.98 1.04
CA GLN A 341 -9.13 -2.06 0.96
C GLN A 341 -9.61 -3.29 0.17
N LEU A 342 -10.52 -3.06 -0.78
CA LEU A 342 -11.13 -4.09 -1.62
C LEU A 342 -10.38 -4.34 -2.94
N CYS A 343 -9.48 -3.44 -3.32
CA CYS A 343 -8.64 -3.58 -4.50
C CYS A 343 -7.36 -2.75 -4.36
N ALA A 344 -6.40 -2.96 -5.26
CA ALA A 344 -5.27 -2.06 -5.43
C ALA A 344 -5.72 -0.75 -6.09
N PRO A 345 -5.10 0.40 -5.77
CA PRO A 345 -5.41 1.65 -6.44
C PRO A 345 -5.04 1.59 -7.92
N LEU A 346 -5.75 2.35 -8.73
CA LEU A 346 -5.54 2.49 -10.17
C LEU A 346 -4.84 3.82 -10.46
N ILE A 347 -3.78 3.77 -11.25
CA ILE A 347 -3.10 4.94 -11.82
C ILE A 347 -3.32 4.92 -13.33
N GLY A 348 -3.99 5.94 -13.83
CA GLY A 348 -4.42 6.02 -15.23
C GLY A 348 -3.47 6.75 -16.18
N ASN A 349 -2.35 7.29 -15.70
CA ASN A 349 -1.46 8.10 -16.53
C ASN A 349 -1.00 7.32 -17.77
N SER A 350 -1.20 7.95 -18.94
CA SER A 350 -0.75 7.44 -20.25
C SER A 350 -1.44 6.15 -20.72
N ALA A 351 -2.50 5.69 -20.04
CA ALA A 351 -3.30 4.55 -20.48
C ALA A 351 -4.38 4.98 -21.49
N ASP A 352 -4.61 4.14 -22.50
CA ASP A 352 -5.75 4.32 -23.40
C ASP A 352 -7.08 3.88 -22.74
N PRO A 353 -8.25 4.29 -23.26
CA PRO A 353 -9.55 3.94 -22.69
C PRO A 353 -9.76 2.44 -22.50
N LYS A 354 -9.30 1.61 -23.44
CA LYS A 354 -9.46 0.16 -23.39
C LYS A 354 -8.65 -0.44 -22.24
N GLN A 355 -7.40 -0.01 -22.07
CA GLN A 355 -6.55 -0.44 -20.96
C GLN A 355 -7.14 -0.01 -19.61
N LEU A 356 -7.68 1.20 -19.52
CA LEU A 356 -8.35 1.69 -18.31
C LEU A 356 -9.57 0.84 -17.95
N LEU A 357 -10.43 0.53 -18.92
CA LEU A 357 -11.60 -0.34 -18.71
C LEU A 357 -11.19 -1.75 -18.26
N GLN A 358 -10.20 -2.35 -18.91
CA GLN A 358 -9.68 -3.67 -18.49
C GLN A 358 -9.17 -3.68 -17.05
N HIS A 359 -8.42 -2.65 -16.66
CA HIS A 359 -7.92 -2.55 -15.30
C HIS A 359 -9.01 -2.13 -14.31
N PHE A 360 -10.01 -1.37 -14.73
CA PHE A 360 -11.19 -1.06 -13.92
C PHE A 360 -11.98 -2.33 -13.60
N ASN A 361 -12.26 -3.18 -14.60
CA ASN A 361 -12.98 -4.44 -14.40
C ASN A 361 -12.24 -5.37 -13.42
N ARG A 362 -10.91 -5.46 -13.48
CA ARG A 362 -10.11 -6.22 -12.49
C ARG A 362 -10.30 -5.71 -11.05
N ARG A 363 -10.58 -4.42 -10.86
CA ARG A 363 -10.77 -3.80 -9.54
C ARG A 363 -12.16 -4.16 -9.02
N LEU A 364 -13.15 -4.13 -9.91
CA LEU A 364 -14.50 -4.63 -9.61
C LEU A 364 -14.47 -6.11 -9.22
N GLU A 365 -13.79 -6.96 -10.00
CA GLU A 365 -13.62 -8.39 -9.71
C GLU A 365 -12.97 -8.62 -8.34
N SER A 366 -11.87 -7.92 -8.07
CA SER A 366 -11.17 -8.02 -6.78
C SER A 366 -12.09 -7.62 -5.63
N ALA A 367 -12.81 -6.50 -5.80
CA ALA A 367 -13.64 -5.95 -4.77
C ALA A 367 -14.84 -6.85 -4.44
N ILE A 368 -15.58 -7.30 -5.46
CA ILE A 368 -16.73 -8.17 -5.24
C ILE A 368 -16.31 -9.53 -4.69
N THR A 369 -15.15 -10.06 -5.10
CA THR A 369 -14.61 -11.30 -4.54
C THR A 369 -14.38 -11.15 -3.04
N ILE A 370 -13.76 -10.05 -2.59
CA ILE A 370 -13.52 -9.80 -1.16
C ILE A 370 -14.82 -9.58 -0.40
N LEU A 371 -15.77 -8.80 -0.93
CA LEU A 371 -17.08 -8.60 -0.30
C LEU A 371 -17.81 -9.94 -0.12
N LYS A 372 -17.80 -10.79 -1.15
CA LYS A 372 -18.45 -12.11 -1.12
C LYS A 372 -17.81 -13.11 -0.16
N THR A 373 -16.55 -12.92 0.26
CA THR A 373 -15.97 -13.72 1.35
C THR A 373 -16.64 -13.49 2.71
N LYS A 374 -17.24 -12.30 2.91
CA LYS A 374 -17.96 -11.95 4.14
C LYS A 374 -19.43 -12.31 4.05
N ASN A 375 -20.05 -12.05 2.89
CA ASN A 375 -21.44 -12.34 2.62
C ASN A 375 -21.61 -12.73 1.15
N ALA A 376 -22.02 -13.97 0.87
CA ALA A 376 -22.17 -14.48 -0.50
C ALA A 376 -23.15 -13.65 -1.37
N ASN A 377 -24.09 -12.94 -0.73
CA ASN A 377 -25.08 -12.08 -1.38
C ASN A 377 -24.65 -10.60 -1.42
N ALA A 378 -23.41 -10.28 -1.07
CA ALA A 378 -22.89 -8.92 -1.14
C ALA A 378 -22.86 -8.41 -2.58
N ASN A 379 -23.16 -7.12 -2.74
CA ASN A 379 -23.12 -6.43 -4.02
C ASN A 379 -22.14 -5.25 -3.99
N LEU A 380 -21.58 -4.91 -5.15
CA LEU A 380 -20.85 -3.68 -5.40
C LEU A 380 -21.66 -2.86 -6.42
N ILE A 381 -22.11 -1.67 -6.02
CA ILE A 381 -22.99 -0.84 -6.86
C ILE A 381 -22.32 0.51 -7.11
N ILE A 382 -22.24 0.91 -8.38
CA ILE A 382 -21.57 2.13 -8.83
C ILE A 382 -22.61 3.11 -9.35
N PHE A 383 -22.96 4.09 -8.54
CA PHE A 383 -23.91 5.12 -8.91
C PHE A 383 -23.20 6.24 -9.69
N ILE A 384 -23.59 6.44 -10.95
CA ILE A 384 -23.12 7.58 -11.76
C ILE A 384 -24.16 8.71 -11.64
N ASP A 385 -23.90 9.67 -10.77
CA ASP A 385 -24.78 10.83 -10.58
C ASP A 385 -24.54 11.86 -11.67
N ALA A 386 -25.63 12.45 -12.17
CA ALA A 386 -25.62 13.43 -13.25
C ALA A 386 -24.89 12.94 -14.53
N ALA A 387 -25.10 11.68 -14.89
CA ALA A 387 -24.51 11.01 -16.05
C ALA A 387 -24.63 11.80 -17.37
N ASP A 388 -25.74 12.51 -17.56
CA ASP A 388 -26.01 13.40 -18.69
C ASP A 388 -24.98 14.54 -18.80
N ASN A 389 -24.50 15.09 -17.69
CA ASN A 389 -23.44 16.10 -17.69
C ASN A 389 -22.12 15.53 -18.23
N SER A 390 -21.82 14.26 -17.98
CA SER A 390 -20.65 13.62 -18.58
C SER A 390 -20.77 13.51 -20.10
N VAL A 391 -21.94 13.14 -20.63
CA VAL A 391 -22.15 13.02 -22.07
C VAL A 391 -22.08 14.39 -22.73
N MET A 392 -22.75 15.39 -22.15
CA MET A 392 -22.73 16.77 -22.64
C MET A 392 -21.31 17.36 -22.67
N ALA A 393 -20.51 17.13 -21.62
CA ALA A 393 -19.12 17.58 -21.63
C ALA A 393 -18.28 16.88 -22.69
N ALA A 394 -18.45 15.56 -22.87
CA ALA A 394 -17.75 14.82 -23.90
C ALA A 394 -18.05 15.39 -25.30
N ASP A 395 -19.32 15.63 -25.61
CA ASP A 395 -19.74 16.23 -26.89
C ASP A 395 -19.13 17.63 -27.09
N ASN A 396 -19.16 18.47 -26.04
CA ASN A 396 -18.61 19.83 -26.10
C ASN A 396 -17.09 19.86 -26.33
N PHE A 397 -16.36 18.89 -25.77
CA PHE A 397 -14.91 18.80 -25.92
C PHE A 397 -14.47 17.91 -27.11
N GLY A 398 -15.40 17.27 -27.81
CA GLY A 398 -15.09 16.30 -28.88
C GLY A 398 -14.43 15.02 -28.37
N ASP A 399 -14.68 14.65 -27.11
CA ASP A 399 -14.19 13.45 -26.45
C ASP A 399 -15.28 12.36 -26.42
N ARG A 400 -14.93 11.15 -25.97
CA ARG A 400 -15.89 10.08 -25.66
C ARG A 400 -16.14 10.02 -24.15
N SER A 401 -17.41 9.97 -23.74
CA SER A 401 -17.78 9.81 -22.32
C SER A 401 -17.52 8.38 -21.85
N PHE A 402 -16.83 8.23 -20.71
CA PHE A 402 -16.65 6.92 -20.08
C PHE A 402 -17.97 6.28 -19.64
N VAL A 403 -19.02 7.08 -19.39
CA VAL A 403 -20.32 6.60 -18.92
C VAL A 403 -21.01 5.79 -20.02
N LEU A 404 -20.91 6.20 -21.27
CA LEU A 404 -21.46 5.45 -22.40
C LEU A 404 -20.79 4.08 -22.54
N ASP A 405 -19.47 4.04 -22.40
CA ASP A 405 -18.73 2.78 -22.47
C ASP A 405 -19.10 1.86 -21.29
N LEU A 406 -19.30 2.40 -20.09
CA LEU A 406 -19.77 1.60 -18.96
C LEU A 406 -21.14 0.94 -19.23
N LEU A 407 -22.06 1.61 -19.92
CA LEU A 407 -23.36 1.00 -20.25
C LEU A 407 -23.25 -0.20 -21.20
N GLU A 408 -22.14 -0.30 -21.95
CA GLU A 408 -21.88 -1.37 -22.93
C GLU A 408 -20.99 -2.49 -22.36
N GLU A 409 -20.47 -2.36 -21.14
CA GLU A 409 -19.55 -3.33 -20.53
C GLU A 409 -20.28 -4.47 -19.80
N GLU A 410 -19.61 -5.61 -19.70
CA GLU A 410 -20.04 -6.74 -18.88
C GLU A 410 -19.40 -6.66 -17.49
N TYR A 411 -20.22 -6.81 -16.45
CA TYR A 411 -19.76 -6.73 -15.06
C TYR A 411 -19.64 -8.09 -14.38
N PRO A 412 -18.67 -8.26 -13.47
CA PRO A 412 -18.60 -9.45 -12.63
C PRO A 412 -19.90 -9.66 -11.86
N ASN A 413 -20.32 -10.91 -11.67
CA ASN A 413 -21.55 -11.21 -10.92
C ASN A 413 -21.52 -10.55 -9.52
N GLY A 414 -22.55 -9.74 -9.22
CA GLY A 414 -22.67 -8.95 -8.00
C GLY A 414 -22.15 -7.52 -8.12
N CYS A 415 -21.58 -7.13 -9.26
CA CYS A 415 -21.25 -5.75 -9.60
C CYS A 415 -22.36 -5.14 -10.47
N LYS A 416 -22.75 -3.90 -10.18
CA LYS A 416 -23.85 -3.19 -10.87
C LYS A 416 -23.55 -1.72 -11.06
N ILE A 417 -24.20 -1.09 -12.03
CA ILE A 417 -24.17 0.35 -12.31
C ILE A 417 -25.57 0.94 -12.22
#